data_AF-A0A6B2GC37-F1
#
_entry.id   AF-A0A6B2GC37-F1
#
_cell.length_a   1.000
_cell.length_b   1.000
_cell.length_c   1.000
_cell.angle_alpha   90.00
_cell.angle_beta   90.00
_cell.angle_gamma   90.00
#
_symmetry.space_group_name_H-M   'P 1'
#
loop_
_entity.id
_entity.type
_entity.pdbx_description
1 polymer ?
#
loop_
_entity_poly.entity_id
_entity_poly.type
_entity_poly.pdbx_seq_one_letter_code
_entity_poly.pdbx_strand_id
1 'polypeptide(L)'
;IYSGVNMSRKKEGDSINDVYEYLKRTNRPYSANDILNNLKKEHGKTAITKALELLAADNRIIEKVYGKQKVYVITQETVEYSNDQLDEMDNQINTKKDNLIKLNTELKLLSDEINQLKTQKSVDELKKNIMELNQTNEE
;
A
#
# COMPACT_ATOMS: atom_id res chain seq x y z
N ILE A 1 -20.49 24.98 -25.73
CA ILE A 1 -21.47 24.38 -24.80
C ILE A 1 -21.28 22.85 -24.68
N TYR A 2 -21.09 22.12 -25.78
CA TYR A 2 -20.83 20.67 -25.77
C TYR A 2 -19.52 20.22 -25.07
N SER A 3 -18.45 21.02 -25.13
CA SER A 3 -17.17 20.67 -24.48
C SER A 3 -17.24 20.65 -22.94
N GLY A 4 -18.02 21.56 -22.34
CA GLY A 4 -18.21 21.63 -20.90
C GLY A 4 -19.00 20.46 -20.34
N VAL A 5 -19.99 19.95 -21.10
CA VAL A 5 -20.81 18.81 -20.69
C VAL A 5 -20.00 17.51 -20.64
N ASN A 6 -19.10 17.30 -21.60
CA ASN A 6 -18.23 16.11 -21.61
C ASN A 6 -17.17 16.13 -20.51
N MET A 7 -16.58 17.30 -20.20
CA MET A 7 -15.64 17.45 -19.09
C MET A 7 -16.29 17.22 -17.72
N SER A 8 -17.52 17.71 -17.52
CA SER A 8 -18.25 17.51 -16.26
C SER A 8 -18.65 16.05 -16.03
N ARG A 9 -19.08 15.33 -17.07
CA ARG A 9 -19.38 13.89 -16.95
C ARG A 9 -18.14 13.04 -16.67
N LYS A 10 -16.99 13.42 -17.26
CA LYS A 10 -15.72 12.72 -17.02
C LYS A 10 -15.27 12.87 -15.57
N LYS A 11 -15.26 14.11 -15.04
CA LYS A 11 -14.91 14.36 -13.63
C LYS A 11 -15.85 13.65 -12.65
N GLU A 12 -17.13 13.54 -12.99
CA GLU A 12 -18.09 12.79 -12.19
C GLU A 12 -17.77 11.29 -12.18
N GLY A 13 -17.47 10.70 -13.34
CA GLY A 13 -17.02 9.31 -13.45
C GLY A 13 -15.73 9.03 -12.68
N ASP A 14 -14.76 9.95 -12.73
CA ASP A 14 -13.51 9.85 -11.98
C ASP A 14 -13.79 9.82 -10.47
N SER A 15 -14.65 10.71 -9.98
CA SER A 15 -15.01 10.76 -8.55
C SER A 15 -15.73 9.50 -8.04
N ILE A 16 -16.59 8.89 -8.87
CA ILE A 16 -17.27 7.63 -8.53
C ILE A 16 -16.27 6.49 -8.41
N ASN A 17 -15.36 6.39 -9.37
CA ASN A 17 -14.35 5.35 -9.39
C ASN A 17 -13.41 5.45 -8.17
N ASP A 18 -12.93 6.66 -7.86
CA ASP A 18 -11.98 6.86 -6.77
C ASP A 18 -12.61 6.59 -5.40
N VAL A 19 -13.86 7.00 -5.19
CA VAL A 19 -14.61 6.69 -3.96
C VAL A 19 -14.82 5.18 -3.83
N TYR A 20 -15.22 4.51 -4.91
CA TYR A 20 -15.42 3.07 -4.90
C TYR A 20 -14.13 2.30 -4.60
N GLU A 21 -13.04 2.61 -5.31
CA GLU A 21 -11.74 1.95 -5.11
C GLU A 21 -11.18 2.23 -3.72
N TYR A 22 -11.40 3.43 -3.19
CA TYR A 22 -11.03 3.75 -1.82
C TYR A 22 -11.77 2.88 -0.79
N LEU A 23 -13.11 2.78 -0.89
CA LEU A 23 -13.93 1.97 0.01
C LEU A 23 -13.63 0.47 -0.15
N LYS A 24 -13.40 0.00 -1.37
CA LYS A 24 -13.02 -1.38 -1.66
C LYS A 24 -11.67 -1.75 -1.07
N ARG A 25 -10.65 -0.91 -1.26
CA ARG A 25 -9.29 -1.15 -0.75
C ARG A 25 -9.25 -1.14 0.78
N THR A 26 -10.00 -0.23 1.40
CA THR A 26 -9.98 -0.07 2.86
C THR A 26 -10.90 -1.04 3.58
N ASN A 27 -12.00 -1.44 2.94
CA ASN A 27 -13.04 -2.32 3.48
C ASN A 27 -13.51 -1.90 4.89
N ARG A 28 -13.60 -0.59 5.13
CA ARG A 28 -13.97 0.01 6.43
C ARG A 28 -15.14 0.98 6.26
N PRO A 29 -15.99 1.12 7.28
CA PRO A 29 -17.06 2.10 7.28
C PRO A 29 -16.51 3.52 7.46
N TYR A 30 -16.95 4.46 6.61
CA TYR A 30 -16.55 5.87 6.67
C TYR A 30 -17.73 6.82 6.48
N SER A 31 -17.64 8.03 7.03
CA SER A 31 -18.56 9.12 6.65
C SER A 31 -18.12 9.79 5.35
N ALA A 32 -19.02 10.54 4.71
CA ALA A 32 -18.67 11.32 3.52
C ALA A 32 -17.54 12.34 3.76
N ASN A 33 -17.47 12.91 4.98
CA ASN A 33 -16.41 13.85 5.34
C ASN A 33 -15.06 13.13 5.52
N ASP A 34 -15.05 11.93 6.07
CA ASP A 34 -13.82 11.14 6.22
C ASP A 34 -13.26 10.76 4.86
N ILE A 35 -14.12 10.31 3.94
CA ILE A 35 -13.74 9.98 2.57
C ILE A 35 -13.15 11.21 1.86
N LEU A 36 -13.78 12.38 2.00
CA LEU A 36 -13.27 13.65 1.46
C LEU A 36 -11.87 13.99 1.96
N ASN A 37 -11.64 13.83 3.26
CA ASN A 37 -10.33 14.09 3.87
C ASN A 37 -9.28 13.07 3.42
N ASN A 38 -9.66 11.79 3.33
CA ASN A 38 -8.76 10.69 2.99
C ASN A 38 -8.37 10.68 1.50
N LEU A 39 -9.25 11.18 0.62
CA LEU A 39 -8.97 11.43 -0.80
C LEU A 39 -8.25 12.78 -1.03
N LYS A 40 -7.68 13.39 0.01
CA LYS A 40 -6.90 14.64 -0.06
C LYS A 40 -7.60 15.80 -0.78
N LYS A 41 -8.94 15.82 -0.77
CA LYS A 41 -9.77 16.81 -1.48
C LYS A 41 -9.56 16.87 -2.99
N GLU A 42 -9.16 15.76 -3.61
CA GLU A 42 -9.08 15.65 -5.08
C GLU A 42 -10.44 15.96 -5.74
N HIS A 43 -11.52 15.58 -5.07
CA HIS A 43 -12.89 15.85 -5.45
C HIS A 43 -13.57 16.81 -4.48
N GLY A 44 -14.47 17.66 -5.01
CA GLY A 44 -15.30 18.53 -4.17
C GLY A 44 -16.33 17.73 -3.35
N LYS A 45 -16.79 18.30 -2.23
CA LYS A 45 -17.78 17.65 -1.34
C LYS A 45 -19.02 17.18 -2.10
N THR A 46 -19.56 18.01 -3.00
CA THR A 46 -20.72 17.67 -3.82
C THR A 46 -20.47 16.46 -4.73
N ALA A 47 -19.27 16.35 -5.32
CA ALA A 47 -18.92 15.22 -6.19
C ALA A 47 -18.83 13.91 -5.38
N ILE A 48 -18.22 13.95 -4.19
CA ILE A 48 -18.14 12.78 -3.30
C ILE A 48 -19.53 12.37 -2.80
N THR A 49 -20.37 13.32 -2.38
CA THR A 49 -21.73 13.00 -1.93
C THR A 49 -22.54 12.37 -3.07
N LYS A 50 -22.47 12.93 -4.28
CA LYS A 50 -23.16 12.37 -5.45
C LYS A 50 -22.61 10.98 -5.82
N ALA A 51 -21.30 10.79 -5.75
CA ALA A 51 -20.68 9.48 -5.97
C ALA A 51 -21.18 8.43 -4.98
N LEU A 52 -21.26 8.76 -3.70
CA LEU A 52 -21.78 7.87 -2.65
C LEU A 52 -23.25 7.53 -2.88
N GLU A 53 -24.07 8.51 -3.25
CA GLU A 53 -25.49 8.29 -3.57
C GLU A 53 -25.67 7.34 -4.76
N LEU A 54 -24.91 7.55 -5.84
CA LEU A 54 -24.95 6.68 -7.03
C LEU A 54 -24.46 5.26 -6.72
N LEU A 55 -23.34 5.13 -6.00
CA LEU A 55 -22.80 3.83 -5.61
C LEU A 55 -23.74 3.07 -4.67
N ALA A 56 -24.43 3.77 -3.77
CA ALA A 56 -25.43 3.18 -2.88
C ALA A 56 -26.69 2.76 -3.65
N ALA A 57 -27.14 3.57 -4.61
CA ALA A 57 -28.25 3.22 -5.50
C ALA A 57 -27.96 1.98 -6.35
N ASP A 58 -26.70 1.82 -6.78
CA ASP A 58 -26.22 0.66 -7.52
C ASP A 58 -25.91 -0.56 -6.63
N ASN A 59 -26.18 -0.49 -5.32
CA ASN A 59 -25.85 -1.52 -4.30
C ASN A 59 -24.36 -1.93 -4.24
N ARG A 60 -23.47 -1.10 -4.80
CA ARG A 60 -22.02 -1.34 -4.75
C ARG A 60 -21.42 -1.01 -3.38
N ILE A 61 -22.09 -0.14 -2.64
CA ILE A 61 -21.80 0.19 -1.25
C ILE A 61 -23.09 0.13 -0.43
N ILE A 62 -22.94 -0.08 0.87
CA ILE A 62 -24.04 -0.05 1.83
C ILE A 62 -24.03 1.34 2.49
N GLU A 63 -25.16 2.05 2.40
CA GLU A 63 -25.42 3.25 3.18
C GLU A 63 -26.20 2.90 4.46
N LYS A 64 -25.72 3.38 5.61
CA LYS A 64 -26.45 3.28 6.87
C LYS A 64 -26.58 4.64 7.56
N VAL A 65 -27.80 4.97 7.95
CA VAL A 65 -28.16 6.24 8.59
C VAL A 65 -28.12 6.09 10.12
N TYR A 66 -27.37 6.96 10.78
CA TYR A 66 -27.27 7.07 12.23
C TYR A 66 -27.68 8.49 12.66
N GLY A 67 -28.97 8.66 12.98
CA GLY A 67 -29.54 9.96 13.29
C GLY A 67 -29.41 10.93 12.11
N LYS A 68 -28.57 11.96 12.26
CA LYS A 68 -28.29 12.95 11.19
C LYS A 68 -27.09 12.59 10.31
N GLN A 69 -26.33 11.55 10.66
CA GLN A 69 -25.09 11.17 9.96
C GLN A 69 -25.30 9.91 9.11
N LYS A 70 -24.53 9.79 8.02
CA LYS A 70 -24.51 8.61 7.14
C LYS A 70 -23.12 7.99 7.15
N VAL A 71 -23.09 6.66 7.16
CA VAL A 71 -21.88 5.84 7.07
C VAL A 71 -21.98 4.94 5.85
N TYR A 72 -20.88 4.82 5.12
CA TYR A 72 -20.77 4.07 3.88
C TYR A 72 -19.68 3.03 4.00
N VAL A 73 -19.95 1.81 3.52
CA VAL A 73 -18.99 0.71 3.46
C VAL A 73 -19.16 -0.06 2.16
N ILE A 74 -18.10 -0.64 1.62
CA ILE A 74 -18.19 -1.49 0.43
C ILE A 74 -19.15 -2.66 0.68
N THR A 75 -19.99 -3.00 -0.30
CA THR A 75 -20.81 -4.21 -0.23
C THR A 75 -19.89 -5.41 -0.31
N GLN A 76 -20.01 -6.32 0.66
CA GLN A 76 -19.25 -7.57 0.70
C GLN A 76 -20.10 -8.67 0.07
N GLU A 77 -19.53 -9.40 -0.87
CA GLU A 77 -20.11 -10.66 -1.33
C GLU A 77 -20.00 -11.69 -0.21
N THR A 78 -21.08 -12.43 0.04
CA THR A 78 -21.03 -13.58 0.95
C THR A 78 -20.23 -14.68 0.27
N VAL A 79 -18.93 -14.75 0.60
CA VAL A 79 -18.09 -15.86 0.17
C VAL A 79 -18.12 -16.91 1.27
N GLU A 80 -18.68 -18.08 0.97
CA GLU A 80 -18.64 -19.24 1.84
C GLU A 80 -17.31 -19.97 1.61
N TYR A 81 -16.48 -20.07 2.65
CA TYR A 81 -15.27 -20.87 2.66
C TYR A 81 -15.49 -22.11 3.50
N SER A 82 -14.97 -23.27 3.07
CA SER A 82 -14.91 -24.45 3.92
C SER A 82 -13.79 -24.31 4.96
N ASN A 83 -13.89 -25.06 6.07
CA ASN A 83 -12.81 -25.09 7.08
C ASN A 83 -11.48 -25.53 6.46
N ASP A 84 -11.49 -26.53 5.57
CA ASP A 84 -10.28 -27.01 4.89
C ASP A 84 -9.63 -25.91 4.03
N GLN A 85 -10.43 -25.06 3.36
CA GLN A 85 -9.90 -23.94 2.59
C GLN A 85 -9.27 -22.87 3.49
N LEU A 86 -9.88 -22.61 4.65
CA LEU A 86 -9.33 -21.67 5.64
C LEU A 86 -8.01 -22.20 6.21
N ASP A 87 -7.95 -23.49 6.56
CA ASP A 87 -6.74 -24.13 7.09
C ASP A 87 -5.61 -24.12 6.06
N GLU A 88 -5.90 -24.39 4.79
CA GLU A 88 -4.92 -24.29 3.70
C GLU A 88 -4.41 -22.85 3.52
N MET A 89 -5.29 -21.85 3.59
CA MET A 89 -4.90 -20.44 3.53
C MET A 89 -4.00 -20.06 4.71
N ASP A 90 -4.31 -20.53 5.93
CA ASP A 90 -3.49 -20.29 7.11
C ASP A 90 -2.10 -20.95 6.99
N ASN A 91 -2.03 -22.17 6.47
CA ASN A 91 -0.75 -22.85 6.19
C ASN A 91 0.08 -22.08 5.17
N GLN A 92 -0.53 -21.54 4.11
CA GLN A 92 0.15 -20.70 3.13
C GLN A 92 0.64 -19.39 3.74
N ILE A 93 -0.16 -18.76 4.61
CA ILE A 93 0.22 -17.54 5.33
C ILE A 93 1.46 -17.82 6.19
N ASN A 94 1.45 -18.90 6.97
CA ASN A 94 2.55 -19.27 7.86
C ASN A 94 3.82 -19.58 7.05
N THR A 95 3.70 -20.37 5.99
CA THR A 95 4.82 -20.68 5.09
C THR A 95 5.43 -19.42 4.48
N LYS A 96 4.60 -18.49 4.00
CA LYS A 96 5.07 -17.22 3.43
C LYS A 96 5.73 -16.34 4.49
N LYS A 97 5.21 -16.28 5.71
CA LYS A 97 5.82 -15.56 6.84
C LYS A 97 7.20 -16.11 7.19
N ASP A 98 7.33 -17.44 7.27
CA ASP A 98 8.61 -18.08 7.56
C ASP A 98 9.64 -17.80 6.48
N ASN A 99 9.24 -17.88 5.21
CA ASN A 99 10.11 -17.53 4.08
C ASN A 99 10.51 -16.06 4.09
N LEU A 100 9.60 -15.16 4.45
CA LEU A 100 9.90 -13.73 4.59
C LEU A 100 10.94 -13.47 5.69
N ILE A 101 10.82 -14.17 6.82
CA ILE A 101 11.81 -14.08 7.91
C ILE A 101 13.18 -14.57 7.43
N LYS A 102 13.24 -15.77 6.83
CA LYS A 102 14.48 -16.35 6.31
C LYS A 102 15.17 -15.41 5.32
N LEU A 103 14.43 -14.91 4.34
CA LEU A 103 14.98 -14.03 3.29
C LEU A 103 15.46 -12.69 3.87
N ASN A 104 14.74 -12.11 4.83
CA ASN A 104 15.20 -10.89 5.51
C ASN A 104 16.48 -11.13 6.34
N THR A 105 16.59 -12.28 6.99
CA THR A 105 17.81 -12.67 7.71
C THR A 105 18.98 -12.82 6.74
N GLU A 106 18.77 -13.50 5.61
CA GLU A 106 19.78 -13.66 4.56
C GLU A 106 20.21 -12.30 3.99
N LEU A 107 19.26 -11.44 3.61
CA LEU A 107 19.55 -10.08 3.13
C LEU A 107 20.38 -9.27 4.12
N LYS A 108 20.07 -9.38 5.42
CA LYS A 108 20.85 -8.71 6.46
C LYS A 108 22.28 -9.25 6.53
N LEU A 109 22.47 -10.57 6.50
CA LEU A 109 23.79 -11.19 6.51
C LEU A 109 24.63 -10.77 5.31
N LEU A 110 24.08 -10.83 4.10
CA LEU A 110 24.79 -10.39 2.89
C LEU A 110 25.09 -8.89 2.92
N SER A 111 24.16 -8.07 3.43
CA SER A 111 24.40 -6.63 3.59
C SER A 111 25.54 -6.36 4.57
N ASP A 112 25.59 -7.10 5.67
CA ASP A 112 26.66 -6.99 6.67
C ASP A 112 28.00 -7.44 6.08
N GLU A 113 28.03 -8.53 5.30
CA GLU A 113 29.22 -9.02 4.59
C GLU A 113 29.73 -7.99 3.55
N ILE A 114 28.83 -7.43 2.75
CA ILE A 114 29.18 -6.37 1.78
C ILE A 114 29.78 -5.15 2.49
N ASN A 115 29.20 -4.74 3.62
CA ASN A 115 29.71 -3.62 4.39
C ASN A 115 31.09 -3.93 4.97
N GLN A 116 31.29 -5.13 5.53
CA GLN A 116 32.60 -5.57 6.01
C GLN A 116 33.65 -5.53 4.89
N LEU A 117 33.36 -6.13 3.74
CA LEU A 117 34.28 -6.15 2.59
C LEU A 117 34.58 -4.74 2.06
N LYS A 118 33.60 -3.83 2.05
CA LYS A 118 33.81 -2.42 1.66
C LYS A 118 34.67 -1.65 2.65
N THR A 119 34.62 -1.98 3.93
CA THR A 119 35.44 -1.34 4.97
C THR A 119 36.86 -1.90 5.06
N GLN A 120 37.12 -3.05 4.45
CA GLN A 120 38.47 -3.59 4.34
C GLN A 120 39.26 -2.77 3.30
N LYS A 121 40.47 -2.33 3.68
CA LYS A 121 41.39 -1.64 2.76
C LYS A 121 41.59 -2.49 1.50
N SER A 122 41.65 -1.84 0.34
CA SER A 122 41.87 -2.57 -0.91
C SER A 122 43.23 -3.30 -0.87
N VAL A 123 43.35 -4.41 -1.60
CA VAL A 123 44.61 -5.17 -1.69
C VAL A 123 45.77 -4.27 -2.14
N ASP A 124 45.50 -3.29 -2.99
CA ASP A 124 46.50 -2.34 -3.49
C ASP A 124 46.89 -1.31 -2.42
N GLU A 125 45.93 -0.86 -1.59
CA GLU A 125 46.21 0.00 -0.44
C GLU A 125 47.00 -0.74 0.63
N LEU A 126 46.72 -2.02 0.86
CA LEU A 126 47.50 -2.87 1.78
C LEU A 126 48.93 -3.06 1.28
N LYS A 127 49.13 -3.32 -0.02
CA LYS A 127 50.48 -3.40 -0.63
C LYS A 127 51.24 -2.09 -0.51
N LYS A 128 50.57 -0.95 -0.74
CA LYS A 128 51.18 0.37 -0.58
C LYS A 128 51.60 0.64 0.86
N ASN A 129 50.75 0.33 1.84
CA ASN A 129 51.09 0.46 3.27
C ASN A 129 52.25 -0.47 3.66
N ILE A 130 52.34 -1.69 3.10
CA ILE A 130 53.48 -2.60 3.35
C ILE A 130 54.77 -2.01 2.79
N MET A 131 54.74 -1.46 1.57
CA MET A 131 55.92 -0.81 0.98
C MET A 131 56.38 0.38 1.83
N GLU A 132 55.46 1.28 2.21
CA GLU A 132 55.77 2.44 3.04
C GLU A 132 56.34 2.03 4.42
N LEU A 133 55.74 1.04 5.08
CA LEU A 133 56.24 0.53 6.37
C LEU A 133 57.63 -0.10 6.27
N ASN A 134 57.91 -0.89 5.22
CA ASN A 134 59.23 -1.47 5.03
C ASN A 134 60.27 -0.38 4.75
N GLN A 135 59.92 0.64 3.98
CA GLN A 135 60.81 1.76 3.68
C GLN A 135 61.13 2.59 4.93
N THR A 136 60.16 2.75 5.83
CA THR A 136 60.35 3.46 7.12
C THR A 136 61.17 2.65 8.13
N ASN A 137 61.19 1.32 8.03
CA ASN A 137 61.99 0.45 8.89
C ASN A 137 63.44 0.24 8.40
N GLU A 138 63.71 0.58 7.13
CA GLU A 138 65.06 0.54 6.54
C GLU A 138 65.84 1.87 6.70
N GLU A 139 65.17 2.94 7.13
CA GLU A 139 65.76 4.23 7.56
C GLU A 139 66.06 4.25 9.07
#